data_AF-A0A1U7GFC4-F1
#
_entry.id   AF-A0A1U7GFC4-F1
#
_cell.length_a   1.000
_cell.length_b   1.000
_cell.length_c   1.000
_cell.angle_alpha   90.00
_cell.angle_beta   90.00
_cell.angle_gamma   90.00
#
_symmetry.space_group_name_H-M   'P 1'
#
loop_
_entity.id
_entity.type
_entity.pdbx_description
1 polymer ?
#
loop_
_entity_poly.entity_id
_entity_poly.type
_entity_poly.pdbx_seq_one_letter_code
_entity_poly.pdbx_strand_id
1 'polypeptide(L)'
;MTAEKFETVLDEIRLRQGTRNPVVQLDTAGRTIRGRVGDFVVDRSSRRPHSPFGIVSIEQPGLVPGPLLLVQVADILEDGVREVPARRAALAGSGV
;
A
#
# COMPACT_ATOMS: atom_id res chain seq x y z
N MET A 1 3.45 -12.36 3.35
CA MET A 1 4.61 -12.07 2.49
C MET A 1 5.79 -11.54 3.29
N THR A 2 6.99 -11.47 2.69
CA THR A 2 8.20 -10.89 3.33
C THR A 2 8.28 -9.37 3.13
N ALA A 3 9.04 -8.70 3.99
CA ALA A 3 9.30 -7.26 3.90
C ALA A 3 10.01 -6.87 2.59
N GLU A 4 10.95 -7.70 2.12
CA GLU A 4 11.66 -7.49 0.85
C GLU A 4 10.72 -7.58 -0.35
N LYS A 5 9.88 -8.63 -0.40
CA LYS A 5 8.88 -8.78 -1.45
C LYS A 5 7.91 -7.60 -1.45
N PHE A 6 7.46 -7.17 -0.29
CA PHE A 6 6.60 -5.99 -0.15
C PHE A 6 7.27 -4.71 -0.68
N GLU A 7 8.53 -4.48 -0.31
CA GLU A 7 9.31 -3.31 -0.76
C GLU A 7 9.46 -3.28 -2.28
N THR A 8 9.83 -4.41 -2.89
CA THR A 8 9.94 -4.53 -4.35
C THR A 8 8.62 -4.22 -5.05
N VAL A 9 7.51 -4.82 -4.59
CA VAL A 9 6.19 -4.58 -5.20
C VAL A 9 5.77 -3.12 -5.01
N LEU A 10 6.03 -2.53 -3.84
CA LEU A 10 5.70 -1.14 -3.56
C LEU A 10 6.48 -0.18 -4.47
N ASP A 11 7.76 -0.43 -4.71
CA ASP A 11 8.59 0.40 -5.59
C ASP A 11 8.15 0.32 -7.06
N GLU A 12 7.73 -0.85 -7.53
CA GLU A 12 7.12 -0.98 -8.86
C GLU A 12 5.82 -0.18 -9.00
N ILE A 13 4.98 -0.16 -7.96
CA ILE A 13 3.74 0.61 -7.96
C ILE A 13 4.03 2.12 -7.88
N ARG A 14 5.01 2.54 -7.06
CA ARG A 14 5.48 3.93 -7.00
C ARG A 14 5.92 4.43 -8.37
N LEU A 15 6.69 3.61 -9.09
CA LEU A 15 7.16 3.91 -10.44
C LEU A 15 5.97 4.05 -11.41
N ARG A 16 5.03 3.11 -11.38
CA ARG A 16 3.84 3.12 -12.25
C ARG A 16 2.93 4.31 -12.00
N GLN A 17 2.69 4.67 -10.74
CA GLN A 17 1.85 5.80 -10.37
C GLN A 17 2.58 7.16 -10.39
N GLY A 18 3.90 7.16 -10.55
CA GLY A 18 4.71 8.38 -10.53
C GLY A 18 4.67 9.13 -9.20
N THR A 19 4.52 8.42 -8.07
CA THR A 19 4.41 9.03 -6.74
C THR A 19 5.14 8.23 -5.67
N ARG A 20 5.67 8.91 -4.65
CA ARG A 20 6.29 8.27 -3.47
C ARG A 20 5.26 7.59 -2.55
N ASN A 21 4.03 8.10 -2.56
CA ASN A 21 2.94 7.69 -1.67
C ASN A 21 1.80 7.12 -2.53
N PRO A 22 1.96 5.92 -3.11
CA PRO A 22 1.00 5.35 -4.05
C PRO A 22 -0.30 4.97 -3.35
N VAL A 23 -1.37 4.85 -4.12
CA VAL A 23 -2.64 4.28 -3.66
C VAL A 23 -2.66 2.79 -3.97
N VAL A 24 -2.80 1.98 -2.94
CA VAL A 24 -2.76 0.52 -3.04
C VAL A 24 -4.00 -0.12 -2.41
N GLN A 25 -4.24 -1.36 -2.82
CA GLN A 25 -5.09 -2.30 -2.11
C GLN A 25 -4.19 -3.36 -1.47
N LEU A 26 -4.39 -3.60 -0.18
CA LEU A 26 -3.74 -4.64 0.61
C LEU A 26 -4.78 -5.68 1.01
N ASP A 27 -4.59 -6.92 0.56
CA ASP A 27 -5.36 -8.07 1.00
C ASP A 27 -4.59 -8.79 2.12
N THR A 28 -5.21 -8.86 3.30
CA THR A 28 -4.76 -9.68 4.43
C THR A 28 -5.69 -10.87 4.62
N ALA A 29 -5.34 -11.80 5.50
CA ALA A 29 -6.19 -12.97 5.80
C ALA A 29 -7.60 -12.60 6.30
N GLY A 30 -7.77 -11.42 6.91
CA GLY A 30 -9.03 -11.03 7.55
C GLY A 30 -9.75 -9.85 6.90
N ARG A 31 -9.09 -9.09 6.01
CA ARG A 31 -9.68 -7.90 5.39
C ARG A 31 -8.92 -7.42 4.16
N THR A 32 -9.61 -6.71 3.31
CA THR A 32 -9.03 -5.88 2.26
C THR A 32 -8.99 -4.42 2.72
N ILE A 33 -7.83 -3.79 2.61
CA ILE A 33 -7.58 -2.40 2.98
C ILE A 33 -7.23 -1.63 1.72
N ARG A 34 -7.84 -0.46 1.50
CA ARG A 34 -7.51 0.42 0.39
C ARG A 34 -7.13 1.78 0.92
N GLY A 35 -6.01 2.33 0.43
CA GLY A 35 -5.57 3.64 0.85
C GLY A 35 -4.23 4.06 0.27
N ARG A 36 -3.80 5.24 0.70
CA ARG A 36 -2.50 5.81 0.33
C ARG A 36 -1.43 5.25 1.26
N VAL A 37 -0.33 4.79 0.69
CA VAL A 37 0.83 4.36 1.46
C VAL A 37 1.51 5.60 2.07
N GLY A 38 1.65 5.59 3.39
CA GLY A 38 2.47 6.53 4.13
C GLY A 38 3.89 5.98 4.33
N ASP A 39 4.29 5.84 5.59
CA ASP A 39 5.56 5.25 5.99
C ASP A 39 5.56 3.72 5.91
N PHE A 40 6.71 3.17 5.54
CA PHE A 40 7.04 1.75 5.59
C PHE A 40 8.33 1.57 6.39
N VAL A 41 8.24 0.82 7.49
CA VAL A 41 9.37 0.60 8.41
C VAL A 41 9.61 -0.91 8.53
N VAL A 42 10.87 -1.32 8.37
CA VAL A 42 11.29 -2.72 8.50
C VAL A 42 12.24 -2.86 9.67
N ASP A 43 12.06 -3.89 10.49
CA ASP A 43 13.01 -4.25 11.55
C ASP A 43 14.23 -4.99 10.95
N ARG A 44 15.03 -4.28 10.14
CA ARG A 44 16.32 -4.76 9.65
C ARG A 44 17.40 -4.41 10.67
N SER A 45 17.96 -5.42 11.31
CA SER A 45 19.17 -5.28 12.12
C SER A 45 20.29 -6.14 11.53
N SER A 46 21.54 -5.88 11.93
CA SER A 46 22.68 -6.74 11.55
C SER A 46 22.48 -8.21 11.95
N ARG A 47 21.63 -8.47 12.95
CA ARG A 47 21.25 -9.83 13.40
C ARG A 47 20.06 -10.42 12.64
N ARG A 48 19.30 -9.61 11.90
CA ARG A 48 18.07 -10.00 11.19
C ARG A 48 17.97 -9.27 9.84
N PRO A 49 18.87 -9.57 8.88
CA PRO A 49 18.87 -8.88 7.58
C PRO A 49 17.60 -9.12 6.77
N HIS A 50 17.00 -10.31 6.90
CA HIS A 50 15.80 -10.74 6.17
C HIS A 50 14.56 -10.81 7.08
N SER A 51 14.45 -9.91 8.06
CA SER A 51 13.31 -9.90 8.98
C SER A 51 11.99 -9.77 8.21
N PRO A 52 11.03 -10.70 8.39
CA PRO A 52 9.70 -10.58 7.79
C PRO A 52 8.85 -9.53 8.52
N PHE A 53 9.36 -8.96 9.62
CA PHE A 53 8.67 -7.99 10.44
C PHE A 53 8.90 -6.58 9.88
N GLY A 54 7.85 -6.05 9.26
CA GLY A 54 7.75 -4.65 8.86
C GLY A 54 6.32 -4.17 9.06
N ILE A 55 6.16 -2.86 9.23
CA ILE A 55 4.87 -2.19 9.36
C ILE A 55 4.76 -1.18 8.23
N VAL A 56 3.65 -1.23 7.50
CA VAL A 56 3.26 -0.19 6.56
C VAL A 56 2.07 0.58 7.13
N SER A 57 2.11 1.90 6.99
CA SER A 57 0.99 2.76 7.30
C SER A 57 0.18 3.06 6.05
N ILE A 58 -1.14 2.96 6.18
CA ILE A 58 -2.10 3.19 5.10
C ILE A 58 -3.09 4.23 5.56
N GLU A 59 -3.08 5.37 4.88
CA GLU A 59 -4.05 6.44 5.08
C GLU A 59 -5.29 6.15 4.25
N GLN A 60 -6.47 6.11 4.89
CA GLN A 60 -7.71 5.87 4.17
C GLN A 60 -8.05 7.06 3.23
N PRO A 61 -8.60 6.78 2.04
CA PRO A 61 -8.97 7.83 1.10
C PRO A 61 -10.18 8.62 1.61
N GLY A 62 -10.12 9.95 1.49
CA GLY A 62 -11.18 10.86 1.91
C GLY A 62 -10.99 12.27 1.36
N LEU A 63 -11.96 13.16 1.60
CA LEU A 63 -11.84 14.60 1.30
C LEU A 63 -10.89 15.32 2.25
N VAL A 64 -10.62 14.70 3.41
CA VAL A 64 -9.68 15.14 4.42
C VAL A 64 -8.75 13.97 4.77
N PRO A 65 -7.58 14.22 5.37
CA PRO A 65 -6.71 13.15 5.83
C PRO A 65 -7.48 12.14 6.69
N GLY A 66 -7.45 10.88 6.25
CA GLY A 66 -8.22 9.80 6.85
C GLY A 66 -7.51 9.16 8.05
N PRO A 67 -8.18 8.24 8.77
CA PRO A 67 -7.53 7.42 9.78
C PRO A 67 -6.33 6.66 9.19
N LEU A 68 -5.23 6.66 9.94
CA LEU A 68 -4.03 5.89 9.60
C LEU A 68 -4.17 4.46 10.11
N LEU A 69 -4.04 3.49 9.21
CA LEU A 69 -4.05 2.06 9.53
C LEU A 69 -2.62 1.52 9.49
N LEU A 70 -2.19 0.88 10.57
CA LEU A 70 -0.92 0.14 10.60
C LEU A 70 -1.18 -1.32 10.21
N VAL A 71 -0.41 -1.82 9.25
CA VAL A 71 -0.52 -3.18 8.73
C VAL A 71 0.84 -3.86 8.83
N GLN A 72 0.88 -5.01 9.49
CA GLN A 72 2.09 -5.81 9.54
C GLN A 72 2.27 -6.54 8.20
N VAL A 73 3.46 -6.47 7.61
CA VAL A 73 3.72 -7.07 6.29
C VAL A 73 3.52 -8.59 6.31
N ALA A 74 3.82 -9.23 7.45
CA ALA A 74 3.59 -10.65 7.66
C ALA A 74 2.11 -11.05 7.47
N ASP A 75 1.17 -10.14 7.73
CA ASP A 75 -0.27 -10.40 7.61
C ASP A 75 -0.80 -10.20 6.17
N ILE A 76 0.00 -9.60 5.29
CA ILE A 76 -0.37 -9.38 3.89
C ILE A 76 -0.18 -10.69 3.13
N LEU A 77 -1.19 -11.09 2.36
CA LEU A 77 -1.16 -12.29 1.53
C LEU A 77 -0.04 -12.21 0.49
N GLU A 78 0.44 -13.35 -0.03
CA GLU A 78 1.59 -13.39 -0.96
C GLU A 78 1.43 -12.51 -2.21
N ASP A 79 0.22 -12.36 -2.73
CA ASP A 79 -0.13 -11.48 -3.86
C ASP A 79 -1.16 -10.42 -3.45
N GLY A 80 -1.10 -10.05 -2.16
CA GLY A 80 -2.06 -9.17 -1.51
C GLY A 80 -1.83 -7.69 -1.79
N VAL A 81 -0.75 -7.30 -2.48
CA VAL A 81 -0.49 -5.89 -2.80
C VAL A 81 -0.86 -5.63 -4.24
N ARG A 82 -1.82 -4.73 -4.44
CA ARG A 82 -2.32 -4.39 -5.77
C ARG A 82 -2.36 -2.90 -5.98
N GLU A 83 -1.98 -2.48 -7.16
CA GLU A 83 -2.25 -1.13 -7.64
C GLU A 83 -3.76 -0.93 -7.76
N VAL A 84 -4.23 0.22 -7.26
CA VAL A 84 -5.60 0.65 -7.49
C VAL A 84 -5.60 1.48 -8.77
N PRO A 85 -6.32 1.06 -9.83
CA PRO A 85 -6.40 1.87 -11.04
C PRO A 85 -6.96 3.24 -10.70
N ALA A 86 -6.31 4.29 -11.23
CA ALA A 86 -6.89 5.62 -11.21
C ALA A 86 -8.29 5.50 -11.79
N ARG A 87 -9.32 5.80 -10.97
CA ARG A 87 -10.69 5.88 -11.45
C ARG A 87 -10.61 6.90 -12.58
N ARG A 88 -10.76 6.46 -13.85
CA ARG A 88 -10.98 7.37 -14.98
C ARG A 88 -12.03 8.33 -14.46
N ALA A 89 -11.67 9.61 -14.35
CA ALA A 89 -12.63 10.63 -14.00
C ALA A 89 -13.80 10.38 -14.94
N ALA A 90 -14.96 10.02 -14.39
CA ALA A 90 -16.16 10.06 -15.16
C ALA A 90 -16.28 11.53 -15.54
N LEU A 91 -15.85 11.87 -16.75
CA LEU A 91 -16.29 13.06 -17.45
C LEU A 91 -17.80 12.89 -17.54
N ALA A 92 -18.50 13.34 -16.50
CA ALA A 92 -19.90 13.72 -16.59
C ALA A 92 -19.93 15.02 -17.40
N GLY A 93 -19.55 14.90 -18.67
CA GLY A 93 -19.97 15.78 -19.72
C GLY A 93 -21.37 15.31 -20.13
N SER A 94 -22.36 15.90 -19.50
CA SER A 94 -23.69 16.12 -20.07
C SER A 94 -23.93 17.60 -19.77
N GLY A 95 -23.84 18.55 -20.71
CA GLY A 95 -24.57 18.57 -21.98
C GLY A 95 -26.04 18.42 -21.64
N VAL A 96 -26.88 19.46 -21.58
CA VAL A 96 -27.05 20.68 -22.39
C VAL A 96 -27.50 21.82 -21.47
#